data_AF-A0A7W9UQR3-F1
#
_entry.id   AF-A0A7W9UQR3-F1
#
_cell.length_a   1.000
_cell.length_b   1.000
_cell.length_c   1.000
_cell.angle_alpha   90.00
_cell.angle_beta   90.00
_cell.angle_gamma   90.00
#
_symmetry.space_group_name_H-M   'P 1'
#
loop_
_entity.id
_entity.type
_entity.pdbx_description
1 polymer ?
#
loop_
_entity_poly.entity_id
_entity_poly.type
_entity_poly.pdbx_seq_one_letter_code
_entity_poly.pdbx_strand_id
1 'polypeptide(L)'
;MSSSVTLDVRPEWDPRLTTHVGELTGSGVEGLTLEAVEAPQSPHLLDKGHNGVVLQCAYDCWVDDVTVRHVGNGFGLVAASACTLRRTRVAGRGSHHPYFCREGSHDNLIEDFTIEERTVPAPAGTQLHGINVEGLSSCNVWSRGDMRMGTFDSHRGLPFADVRTDITVNNNGRHGGDASAGPLFGARFTHWNIRVTNGRAGLMRIDGLAPYSATVGVNEVREFDQTDVPDFTGDLHSRLELYGTTDAVRPRNLHEAQRTLLR
;
A
#
# COMPACT_ATOMS: atom_id res chain seq x y z
N MET A 1 1.46 -18.74 17.95
CA MET A 1 2.92 -18.65 17.72
C MET A 1 3.30 -17.19 17.92
N SER A 2 4.29 -16.86 18.74
CA SER A 2 4.79 -15.49 18.86
C SER A 2 5.59 -15.12 17.60
N SER A 3 5.29 -13.99 16.96
CA SER A 3 6.14 -13.46 15.89
C SER A 3 7.46 -12.96 16.47
N SER A 4 8.55 -13.09 15.71
CA SER A 4 9.83 -12.46 16.02
C SER A 4 9.71 -10.95 15.79
N VAL A 5 10.37 -10.13 16.62
CA VAL A 5 10.42 -8.68 16.39
C VAL A 5 11.16 -8.39 15.07
N THR A 6 10.50 -7.70 14.15
CA THR A 6 11.02 -7.41 12.80
C THR A 6 12.02 -6.24 12.77
N LEU A 7 12.07 -5.46 13.86
CA LEU A 7 13.01 -4.37 14.08
C LEU A 7 14.09 -4.78 15.09
N ASP A 8 15.30 -4.25 14.94
CA ASP A 8 16.30 -4.30 16.01
C ASP A 8 15.73 -3.68 17.30
N VAL A 9 16.05 -4.28 18.44
CA VAL A 9 15.74 -3.70 19.76
C VAL A 9 17.07 -3.41 20.44
N ARG A 10 17.55 -2.18 20.28
CA ARG A 10 18.84 -1.75 20.83
C ARG A 10 18.66 -0.96 22.13
N PRO A 11 19.43 -1.24 23.20
CA PRO A 11 19.29 -0.53 24.47
C PRO A 11 19.42 0.99 24.34
N GLU A 12 20.26 1.50 23.43
CA GLU A 12 20.44 2.93 23.18
C GLU A 12 19.23 3.63 22.58
N TRP A 13 18.24 2.89 22.08
CA TRP A 13 16.96 3.43 21.60
C TRP A 13 15.92 3.58 22.72
N ASP A 14 16.29 3.26 23.97
CA ASP A 14 15.42 3.30 25.15
C ASP A 14 14.04 2.62 24.92
N PRO A 15 14.01 1.35 24.44
CA PRO A 15 12.76 0.68 24.14
C PRO A 15 11.91 0.54 25.39
N ARG A 16 10.62 0.88 25.27
CA ARG A 16 9.66 0.77 26.37
C ARG A 16 8.69 -0.38 26.09
N LEU A 17 8.52 -1.25 27.08
CA LEU A 17 7.38 -2.15 27.12
C LEU A 17 6.17 -1.35 27.60
N THR A 18 5.08 -1.45 26.87
CA THR A 18 3.80 -0.81 27.21
C THR A 18 2.67 -1.83 27.17
N THR A 19 1.56 -1.50 27.81
CA THR A 19 0.32 -2.28 27.71
C THR A 19 -0.50 -1.78 26.53
N HIS A 20 -1.08 -2.70 25.76
CA HIS A 20 -2.06 -2.35 24.75
C HIS A 20 -3.39 -1.94 25.39
N VAL A 21 -4.10 -1.00 24.76
CA VAL A 21 -5.52 -0.76 25.04
C VAL A 21 -6.33 -1.92 24.46
N GLY A 22 -7.50 -2.20 25.02
CA GLY A 22 -8.37 -3.25 24.50
C GLY A 22 -8.73 -3.00 23.04
N GLU A 23 -8.30 -3.90 22.18
CA GLU A 23 -8.47 -3.84 20.74
C GLU A 23 -9.85 -4.34 20.30
N LEU A 24 -10.37 -3.78 19.20
CA LEU A 24 -11.51 -4.39 18.53
C LEU A 24 -11.01 -5.65 17.80
N THR A 25 -11.59 -6.81 18.10
CA THR A 25 -11.24 -8.08 17.45
C THR A 25 -12.46 -8.87 17.01
N GLY A 26 -12.27 -9.79 16.05
CA GLY A 26 -13.30 -10.72 15.62
C GLY A 26 -14.51 -10.05 14.94
N SER A 27 -14.30 -8.85 14.36
CA SER A 27 -15.35 -8.04 13.75
C SER A 27 -15.08 -7.84 12.26
N GLY A 28 -16.15 -7.76 11.46
CA GLY A 28 -16.00 -7.50 10.03
C GLY A 28 -17.19 -6.87 9.35
N VAL A 29 -16.93 -6.40 8.13
CA VAL A 29 -17.92 -5.81 7.21
C VAL A 29 -17.91 -6.61 5.93
N GLU A 30 -19.06 -7.17 5.54
CA GLU A 30 -19.14 -8.10 4.41
C GLU A 30 -20.32 -7.85 3.47
N GLY A 31 -20.10 -8.13 2.17
CA GLY A 31 -21.16 -8.36 1.19
C GLY A 31 -22.04 -7.15 0.88
N LEU A 32 -21.47 -5.94 0.86
CA LEU A 32 -22.25 -4.71 0.68
C LEU A 32 -21.57 -3.66 -0.21
N THR A 33 -22.38 -2.71 -0.68
CA THR A 33 -21.90 -1.50 -1.35
C THR A 33 -22.20 -0.28 -0.50
N LEU A 34 -21.18 0.53 -0.21
CA LEU A 34 -21.31 1.85 0.39
C LEU A 34 -21.22 2.92 -0.68
N GLU A 35 -22.28 3.71 -0.86
CA GLU A 35 -22.34 4.77 -1.86
C GLU A 35 -22.43 6.14 -1.18
N ALA A 36 -21.37 6.94 -1.32
CA ALA A 36 -21.38 8.32 -0.85
C ALA A 36 -22.07 9.23 -1.86
N VAL A 37 -22.55 10.39 -1.38
CA VAL A 37 -23.09 11.44 -2.25
C VAL A 37 -22.03 11.84 -3.28
N GLU A 38 -22.39 11.77 -4.56
CA GLU A 38 -21.52 12.23 -5.62
C GLU A 38 -21.43 13.77 -5.61
N ALA A 39 -20.26 14.27 -5.22
CA ALA A 39 -19.92 15.68 -5.21
C ALA A 39 -18.59 15.90 -5.94
N PRO A 40 -18.35 17.10 -6.50
CA PRO A 40 -17.05 17.44 -7.05
C PRO A 40 -15.92 17.16 -6.05
N GLN A 41 -14.81 16.58 -6.52
CA GLN A 41 -13.66 16.33 -5.66
C GLN A 41 -13.06 17.65 -5.17
N SER A 42 -12.76 17.72 -3.88
CA SER A 42 -12.06 18.85 -3.27
C SER A 42 -10.59 18.90 -3.72
N PRO A 43 -9.94 20.07 -3.63
CA PRO A 43 -8.48 20.14 -3.72
C PRO A 43 -7.81 19.21 -2.69
N HIS A 44 -6.57 18.83 -2.98
CA HIS A 44 -5.76 17.94 -2.13
C HIS A 44 -5.76 18.43 -0.67
N LEU A 45 -6.02 17.49 0.26
CA LEU A 45 -6.16 17.68 1.72
C LEU A 45 -7.38 18.51 2.18
N LEU A 46 -8.30 18.86 1.29
CA LEU A 46 -9.53 19.61 1.61
C LEU A 46 -10.82 18.80 1.40
N ASP A 47 -10.70 17.47 1.39
CA ASP A 47 -11.82 16.55 1.23
C ASP A 47 -12.83 16.67 2.39
N LYS A 48 -14.12 16.64 2.06
CA LYS A 48 -15.22 16.85 3.03
C LYS A 48 -15.57 15.63 3.89
N GLY A 49 -14.81 14.52 3.79
CA GLY A 49 -14.87 13.43 4.77
C GLY A 49 -15.82 12.25 4.51
N HIS A 50 -16.31 12.03 3.28
CA HIS A 50 -17.04 10.79 2.96
C HIS A 50 -16.07 9.62 2.76
N ASN A 51 -15.72 8.91 3.84
CA ASN A 51 -14.84 7.74 3.78
C ASN A 51 -15.63 6.44 3.61
N GLY A 52 -14.99 5.42 3.05
CA GLY A 52 -15.47 4.04 3.07
C GLY A 52 -15.20 3.36 4.41
N VAL A 53 -14.77 2.11 4.38
CA VAL A 53 -14.53 1.31 5.61
C VAL A 53 -13.12 1.54 6.14
N VAL A 54 -13.02 1.94 7.40
CA VAL A 54 -11.74 2.08 8.11
C VAL A 54 -11.74 1.16 9.32
N LEU A 55 -10.73 0.30 9.40
CA LEU A 55 -10.41 -0.48 10.58
C LEU A 55 -9.39 0.32 11.40
N GLN A 56 -9.83 0.92 12.49
CA GLN A 56 -9.01 1.76 13.37
C GLN A 56 -8.91 1.13 14.76
N CYS A 57 -7.69 1.00 15.28
CA CYS A 57 -7.40 0.30 16.53
C CYS A 57 -8.00 -1.12 16.56
N ALA A 58 -7.95 -1.80 15.41
CA ALA A 58 -8.56 -3.09 15.17
C ALA A 58 -7.51 -4.17 14.94
N TYR A 59 -7.74 -5.35 15.51
CA TYR A 59 -6.83 -6.48 15.47
C TYR A 59 -7.61 -7.74 15.10
N ASP A 60 -7.11 -8.53 14.14
CA ASP A 60 -7.82 -9.74 13.67
C ASP A 60 -9.29 -9.43 13.27
N CYS A 61 -9.45 -8.37 12.48
CA CYS A 61 -10.72 -7.93 11.89
C CYS A 61 -10.66 -8.06 10.36
N TRP A 62 -11.82 -7.97 9.70
CA TRP A 62 -11.84 -8.15 8.25
C TRP A 62 -12.86 -7.29 7.51
N VAL A 63 -12.60 -7.11 6.21
CA VAL A 63 -13.55 -6.56 5.24
C VAL A 63 -13.55 -7.49 4.04
N ASP A 64 -14.73 -7.92 3.62
CA ASP A 64 -14.84 -8.94 2.57
C ASP A 64 -15.99 -8.66 1.60
N ASP A 65 -15.71 -8.65 0.30
CA ASP A 65 -16.73 -8.44 -0.74
C ASP A 65 -17.47 -7.10 -0.54
N VAL A 66 -16.70 -6.02 -0.37
CA VAL A 66 -17.22 -4.67 -0.15
C VAL A 66 -16.82 -3.74 -1.29
N THR A 67 -17.79 -3.02 -1.83
CA THR A 67 -17.56 -1.94 -2.79
C THR A 67 -17.82 -0.58 -2.15
N VAL A 68 -16.94 0.39 -2.37
CA VAL A 68 -17.14 1.79 -1.98
C VAL A 68 -17.21 2.67 -3.23
N ARG A 69 -18.19 3.57 -3.30
CA ARG A 69 -18.43 4.44 -4.46
C ARG A 69 -18.45 5.91 -4.06
N HIS A 70 -17.82 6.73 -4.90
CA HIS A 70 -17.79 8.20 -4.78
C HIS A 70 -17.21 8.74 -3.45
N VAL A 71 -16.42 7.93 -2.76
CA VAL A 71 -15.77 8.25 -1.49
C VAL A 71 -14.53 9.13 -1.66
N GLY A 72 -14.20 9.93 -0.64
CA GLY A 72 -12.96 10.69 -0.52
C GLY A 72 -11.78 9.76 -0.22
N ASN A 73 -11.93 8.87 0.77
CA ASN A 73 -11.00 7.77 1.01
C ASN A 73 -11.75 6.44 0.97
N GLY A 74 -11.17 5.42 0.35
CA GLY A 74 -11.78 4.10 0.19
C GLY A 74 -11.68 3.26 1.46
N PHE A 75 -10.67 2.40 1.50
CA PHE A 75 -10.43 1.50 2.62
C PHE A 75 -9.22 1.93 3.44
N GLY A 76 -9.28 1.71 4.75
CA GLY A 76 -8.27 2.20 5.67
C GLY A 76 -7.89 1.24 6.78
N LEU A 77 -6.60 1.24 7.13
CA LEU A 77 -6.04 0.64 8.33
C LEU A 77 -5.31 1.74 9.11
N VAL A 78 -5.67 1.92 10.38
CA VAL A 78 -5.09 2.92 11.28
C VAL A 78 -4.78 2.26 12.62
N ALA A 79 -3.50 2.18 13.01
CA ALA A 79 -3.08 1.44 14.19
C ALA A 79 -3.71 0.03 14.27
N ALA A 80 -3.83 -0.64 13.12
CA ALA A 80 -4.52 -1.91 12.95
C ALA A 80 -3.53 -3.03 12.66
N SER A 81 -3.80 -4.23 13.16
CA SER A 81 -2.91 -5.37 12.93
C SER A 81 -3.61 -6.69 12.67
N ALA A 82 -2.96 -7.58 11.91
CA ALA A 82 -3.51 -8.88 11.54
C ALA A 82 -4.91 -8.81 10.88
N CYS A 83 -5.26 -7.67 10.29
CA CYS A 83 -6.55 -7.49 9.63
C CYS A 83 -6.49 -7.93 8.16
N THR A 84 -7.61 -8.40 7.62
CA THR A 84 -7.72 -8.82 6.22
C THR A 84 -8.76 -8.03 5.45
N LEU A 85 -8.36 -7.36 4.37
CA LEU A 85 -9.25 -6.78 3.37
C LEU A 85 -9.19 -7.66 2.13
N ARG A 86 -10.27 -8.34 1.77
CA ARG A 86 -10.31 -9.18 0.58
C ARG A 86 -11.51 -8.90 -0.31
N ARG A 87 -11.37 -9.08 -1.63
CA ARG A 87 -12.45 -8.85 -2.61
C ARG A 87 -13.06 -7.45 -2.49
N THR A 88 -12.22 -6.45 -2.23
CA THR A 88 -12.66 -5.07 -2.03
C THR A 88 -12.55 -4.25 -3.32
N ARG A 89 -13.43 -3.26 -3.50
CA ARG A 89 -13.48 -2.45 -4.72
C ARG A 89 -13.70 -0.97 -4.43
N VAL A 90 -12.88 -0.11 -5.02
CA VAL A 90 -13.05 1.35 -5.02
C VAL A 90 -13.50 1.80 -6.41
N ALA A 91 -14.63 2.52 -6.47
CA ALA A 91 -15.32 2.86 -7.72
C ALA A 91 -15.89 4.29 -7.74
N GLY A 92 -16.31 4.72 -8.93
CA GLY A 92 -17.00 6.00 -9.14
C GLY A 92 -16.05 7.17 -9.41
N ARG A 93 -16.35 8.36 -8.87
CA ARG A 93 -15.67 9.62 -9.24
C ARG A 93 -14.15 9.65 -8.99
N GLY A 94 -13.63 8.68 -8.23
CA GLY A 94 -12.27 8.60 -7.75
C GLY A 94 -12.11 9.14 -6.32
N SER A 95 -11.05 8.68 -5.66
CA SER A 95 -10.71 8.96 -4.26
C SER A 95 -9.30 9.56 -4.14
N HIS A 96 -9.06 10.30 -3.06
CA HIS A 96 -7.74 10.76 -2.64
C HIS A 96 -6.87 9.56 -2.29
N HIS A 97 -7.26 8.79 -1.25
CA HIS A 97 -6.66 7.49 -0.93
C HIS A 97 -7.66 6.36 -1.19
N PRO A 98 -7.57 5.63 -2.32
CA PRO A 98 -8.32 4.39 -2.49
C PRO A 98 -8.05 3.40 -1.35
N TYR A 99 -6.79 3.22 -0.98
CA TYR A 99 -6.38 2.43 0.19
C TYR A 99 -5.30 3.16 0.98
N PHE A 100 -5.28 2.98 2.31
CA PHE A 100 -4.18 3.43 3.16
C PHE A 100 -3.92 2.50 4.35
N CYS A 101 -2.64 2.31 4.69
CA CYS A 101 -2.15 1.79 5.96
C CYS A 101 -1.34 2.90 6.65
N ARG A 102 -1.76 3.33 7.84
CA ARG A 102 -1.10 4.43 8.56
C ARG A 102 -1.03 4.20 10.07
N GLU A 103 -0.26 5.05 10.74
CA GLU A 103 -0.13 5.10 12.20
C GLU A 103 0.22 3.73 12.80
N GLY A 104 1.27 3.09 12.28
CA GLY A 104 1.69 1.77 12.77
C GLY A 104 0.66 0.67 12.49
N SER A 105 0.24 0.55 11.21
CA SER A 105 -0.58 -0.58 10.79
C SER A 105 0.32 -1.75 10.37
N HIS A 106 0.18 -2.90 11.04
CA HIS A 106 1.15 -4.00 10.97
C HIS A 106 0.54 -5.34 10.58
N ASP A 107 1.26 -6.16 9.80
CA ASP A 107 0.87 -7.54 9.52
C ASP A 107 -0.53 -7.70 8.89
N ASN A 108 -0.98 -6.70 8.13
CA ASN A 108 -2.29 -6.74 7.48
C ASN A 108 -2.19 -7.38 6.09
N LEU A 109 -3.26 -8.05 5.67
CA LEU A 109 -3.40 -8.63 4.33
C LEU A 109 -4.47 -7.87 3.53
N ILE A 110 -4.09 -7.37 2.36
CA ILE A 110 -4.99 -6.81 1.38
C ILE A 110 -4.88 -7.65 0.11
N GLU A 111 -5.94 -8.37 -0.26
CA GLU A 111 -5.92 -9.28 -1.41
C GLU A 111 -7.16 -9.21 -2.31
N ASP A 112 -7.01 -9.58 -3.58
CA ASP A 112 -8.10 -9.59 -4.56
C ASP A 112 -8.84 -8.24 -4.66
N PHE A 113 -8.08 -7.14 -4.66
CA PHE A 113 -8.63 -5.79 -4.62
C PHE A 113 -8.69 -5.14 -6.00
N THR A 114 -9.63 -4.21 -6.18
CA THR A 114 -9.75 -3.42 -7.41
C THR A 114 -9.85 -1.92 -7.12
N ILE A 115 -9.06 -1.14 -7.85
CA ILE A 115 -9.27 0.30 -7.99
C ILE A 115 -9.73 0.54 -9.44
N GLU A 116 -11.00 0.91 -9.61
CA GLU A 116 -11.55 1.22 -10.93
C GLU A 116 -10.96 2.50 -11.53
N GLU A 117 -11.12 2.66 -12.84
CA GLU A 117 -10.92 3.94 -13.49
C GLU A 117 -11.95 4.95 -12.96
N ARG A 118 -11.54 6.21 -12.82
CA ARG A 118 -12.43 7.27 -12.35
C ARG A 118 -13.49 7.57 -13.39
N THR A 119 -14.72 7.79 -12.96
CA THR A 119 -15.83 8.17 -13.85
C THR A 119 -15.81 9.63 -14.27
N VAL A 120 -14.97 10.46 -13.65
CA VAL A 120 -14.79 11.88 -13.96
C VAL A 120 -13.31 12.27 -13.94
N PRO A 121 -12.89 13.29 -14.71
CA PRO A 121 -11.53 13.81 -14.66
C PRO A 121 -11.12 14.24 -13.26
N ALA A 122 -9.87 13.98 -12.89
CA ALA A 122 -9.30 14.50 -11.66
C ALA A 122 -9.10 16.03 -11.76
N PRO A 123 -9.41 16.82 -10.72
CA PRO A 123 -9.03 18.22 -10.67
C PRO A 123 -7.53 18.42 -10.92
N ALA A 124 -7.15 19.55 -11.50
CA ALA A 124 -5.74 19.90 -11.68
C ALA A 124 -4.99 19.87 -10.33
N GLY A 125 -3.78 19.30 -10.33
CA GLY A 125 -2.98 19.15 -9.11
C GLY A 125 -3.42 18.04 -8.16
N THR A 126 -4.41 17.21 -8.54
CA THR A 126 -4.77 16.03 -7.75
C THR A 126 -3.62 15.03 -7.71
N GLN A 127 -3.27 14.59 -6.50
CA GLN A 127 -2.39 13.43 -6.30
C GLN A 127 -3.25 12.16 -6.21
N LEU A 128 -2.98 11.19 -7.09
CA LEU A 128 -3.67 9.91 -7.10
C LEU A 128 -2.79 8.88 -6.42
N HIS A 129 -3.07 8.59 -5.15
CA HIS A 129 -2.18 7.79 -4.32
C HIS A 129 -2.25 6.29 -4.66
N GLY A 130 -3.43 5.72 -4.90
CA GLY A 130 -3.58 4.28 -5.13
C GLY A 130 -3.55 3.48 -3.83
N ILE A 131 -2.53 2.62 -3.66
CA ILE A 131 -2.31 1.86 -2.42
C ILE A 131 -1.24 2.55 -1.56
N ASN A 132 -1.65 3.13 -0.43
CA ASN A 132 -0.77 3.83 0.48
C ASN A 132 -0.28 2.96 1.66
N VAL A 133 1.01 3.07 1.99
CA VAL A 133 1.58 2.64 3.27
C VAL A 133 2.47 3.75 3.84
N GLU A 134 2.25 4.13 5.10
CA GLU A 134 2.96 5.26 5.74
C GLU A 134 3.10 5.09 7.26
N GLY A 135 3.83 6.01 7.89
CA GLY A 135 3.80 6.20 9.35
C GLY A 135 4.18 4.94 10.13
N LEU A 136 5.35 4.38 9.83
CA LEU A 136 5.94 3.18 10.40
C LEU A 136 5.13 1.89 10.19
N SER A 137 4.06 1.93 9.40
CA SER A 137 3.31 0.73 9.01
C SER A 137 4.24 -0.28 8.34
N SER A 138 4.08 -1.55 8.67
CA SER A 138 5.05 -2.57 8.24
C SER A 138 4.48 -3.97 8.15
N CYS A 139 5.19 -4.84 7.42
CA CYS A 139 4.81 -6.25 7.24
C CYS A 139 3.42 -6.42 6.60
N ASN A 140 2.89 -5.39 5.92
CA ASN A 140 1.62 -5.51 5.22
C ASN A 140 1.84 -6.17 3.85
N VAL A 141 0.86 -6.94 3.41
CA VAL A 141 0.88 -7.65 2.13
C VAL A 141 -0.24 -7.14 1.25
N TRP A 142 0.11 -6.70 0.05
CA TRP A 142 -0.81 -6.37 -1.03
C TRP A 142 -0.68 -7.43 -2.12
N SER A 143 -1.76 -8.14 -2.42
CA SER A 143 -1.75 -9.33 -3.26
C SER A 143 -2.87 -9.30 -4.30
N ARG A 144 -2.59 -9.72 -5.54
CA ARG A 144 -3.62 -9.92 -6.60
C ARG A 144 -4.49 -8.68 -6.84
N GLY A 145 -3.87 -7.52 -7.04
CA GLY A 145 -4.55 -6.25 -7.28
C GLY A 145 -4.77 -5.91 -8.76
N ASP A 146 -5.92 -5.32 -9.10
CA ASP A 146 -6.17 -4.60 -10.37
C ASP A 146 -6.32 -3.10 -10.09
N MET A 147 -5.32 -2.31 -10.47
CA MET A 147 -5.29 -0.86 -10.27
C MET A 147 -5.38 -0.13 -11.59
N ARG A 148 -6.55 0.38 -11.94
CA ARG A 148 -6.78 1.12 -13.21
C ARG A 148 -6.40 2.59 -13.13
N MET A 149 -6.00 3.06 -11.95
CA MET A 149 -5.41 4.36 -11.67
C MET A 149 -4.61 4.33 -10.36
N GLY A 150 -3.90 5.42 -10.07
CA GLY A 150 -3.12 5.61 -8.84
C GLY A 150 -1.67 5.17 -9.01
N THR A 151 -1.01 4.92 -7.89
CA THR A 151 0.36 4.41 -7.83
C THR A 151 0.58 3.52 -6.60
N PHE A 152 1.81 3.10 -6.36
CA PHE A 152 2.23 2.47 -5.12
C PHE A 152 2.75 3.55 -4.18
N ASP A 153 1.86 4.18 -3.43
CA ASP A 153 2.22 5.27 -2.54
C ASP A 153 2.88 4.75 -1.26
N SER A 154 4.08 5.23 -1.00
CA SER A 154 4.79 5.02 0.27
C SER A 154 4.98 6.40 0.88
N HIS A 155 3.91 6.97 1.45
CA HIS A 155 3.66 8.40 1.75
C HIS A 155 4.52 8.97 2.90
N ARG A 156 5.81 8.60 2.91
CA ARG A 156 6.83 8.89 3.94
C ARG A 156 6.47 8.32 5.32
N GLY A 157 7.32 8.63 6.30
CA GLY A 157 7.20 8.05 7.65
C GLY A 157 7.81 6.66 7.77
N LEU A 158 8.80 6.32 6.93
CA LEU A 158 9.59 5.08 7.03
C LEU A 158 8.75 3.79 7.11
N PRO A 159 7.80 3.53 6.19
CA PRO A 159 7.14 2.22 6.08
C PRO A 159 8.16 1.15 5.67
N PHE A 160 8.05 -0.07 6.20
CA PHE A 160 9.10 -1.09 6.03
C PHE A 160 8.57 -2.52 5.99
N ALA A 161 9.34 -3.43 5.40
CA ALA A 161 9.02 -4.86 5.35
C ALA A 161 7.69 -5.22 4.67
N ASP A 162 7.07 -4.30 3.90
CA ASP A 162 5.84 -4.59 3.17
C ASP A 162 6.11 -5.30 1.84
N VAL A 163 5.11 -6.07 1.40
CA VAL A 163 5.15 -6.84 0.16
C VAL A 163 4.02 -6.38 -0.75
N ARG A 164 4.32 -6.10 -2.01
CA ARG A 164 3.35 -5.90 -3.10
C ARG A 164 3.60 -6.98 -4.14
N THR A 165 2.63 -7.85 -4.38
CA THR A 165 2.82 -9.04 -5.21
C THR A 165 1.66 -9.35 -6.15
N ASP A 166 1.98 -9.69 -7.40
CA ASP A 166 1.04 -10.03 -8.46
C ASP A 166 -0.04 -8.96 -8.70
N ILE A 167 0.40 -7.72 -8.92
CA ILE A 167 -0.50 -6.57 -9.13
C ILE A 167 -0.36 -6.05 -10.56
N THR A 168 -1.47 -5.68 -11.16
CA THR A 168 -1.52 -4.92 -12.42
C THR A 168 -1.90 -3.48 -12.14
N VAL A 169 -1.17 -2.53 -12.70
CA VAL A 169 -1.31 -1.11 -12.40
C VAL A 169 -1.18 -0.22 -13.63
N ASN A 170 -2.14 0.68 -13.84
CA ASN A 170 -2.00 1.86 -14.68
C ASN A 170 -1.45 2.99 -13.81
N ASN A 171 -0.12 3.13 -13.81
CA ASN A 171 0.59 4.03 -12.90
C ASN A 171 0.47 5.49 -13.36
N ASN A 172 -0.58 6.18 -12.94
CA ASN A 172 -0.83 7.58 -13.28
C ASN A 172 -0.81 8.52 -12.06
N GLY A 173 -0.42 7.97 -10.90
CA GLY A 173 -0.32 8.67 -9.63
C GLY A 173 1.02 9.31 -9.33
N ARG A 174 1.13 9.78 -8.09
CA ARG A 174 2.32 10.33 -7.43
C ARG A 174 2.28 9.90 -5.96
N HIS A 175 3.43 9.66 -5.34
CA HIS A 175 3.45 9.55 -3.88
C HIS A 175 3.28 10.92 -3.24
N GLY A 176 2.78 10.89 -2.01
CA GLY A 176 2.66 12.05 -1.14
C GLY A 176 3.62 11.99 0.05
N GLY A 177 3.23 12.67 1.12
CA GLY A 177 3.98 12.73 2.36
C GLY A 177 4.73 14.06 2.52
N ASP A 178 4.62 14.62 3.72
CA ASP A 178 5.40 15.80 4.08
C ASP A 178 6.90 15.45 4.08
N ALA A 179 7.74 16.29 3.49
CA ALA A 179 9.18 16.05 3.42
C ALA A 179 9.84 15.90 4.81
N SER A 180 9.24 16.47 5.85
CA SER A 180 9.68 16.36 7.24
C SER A 180 9.20 15.09 7.95
N ALA A 181 8.29 14.31 7.36
CA ALA A 181 7.76 13.07 7.95
C ALA A 181 8.80 11.93 7.98
N GLY A 182 9.96 12.11 7.35
CA GLY A 182 11.04 11.13 7.30
C GLY A 182 11.17 10.45 5.93
N PRO A 183 11.97 9.37 5.85
CA PRO A 183 12.24 8.68 4.60
C PRO A 183 11.00 8.10 3.92
N LEU A 184 11.02 8.07 2.59
CA LEU A 184 9.98 7.45 1.76
C LEU A 184 9.85 5.94 2.00
N PHE A 185 10.98 5.27 2.24
CA PHE A 185 11.05 3.84 2.48
C PHE A 185 11.97 3.52 3.66
N GLY A 186 11.53 2.59 4.50
CA GLY A 186 12.39 1.78 5.33
C GLY A 186 12.85 0.51 4.60
N ALA A 187 13.53 -0.38 5.33
CA ALA A 187 14.17 -1.54 4.73
C ALA A 187 13.18 -2.67 4.38
N ARG A 188 13.63 -3.61 3.53
CA ARG A 188 12.96 -4.91 3.27
C ARG A 188 11.62 -4.83 2.54
N PHE A 189 11.42 -3.79 1.75
CA PHE A 189 10.26 -3.70 0.88
C PHE A 189 10.41 -4.67 -0.30
N THR A 190 9.31 -5.26 -0.77
CA THR A 190 9.34 -6.17 -1.92
C THR A 190 8.25 -5.86 -2.93
N HIS A 191 8.65 -5.61 -4.18
CA HIS A 191 7.77 -5.63 -5.34
C HIS A 191 8.03 -6.91 -6.14
N TRP A 192 6.99 -7.71 -6.32
CA TRP A 192 7.11 -9.04 -6.94
C TRP A 192 6.03 -9.26 -8.00
N ASN A 193 6.44 -9.48 -9.25
CA ASN A 193 5.55 -9.74 -10.38
C ASN A 193 4.53 -8.61 -10.61
N ILE A 194 5.02 -7.39 -10.84
CA ILE A 194 4.20 -6.20 -11.05
C ILE A 194 4.07 -5.90 -12.54
N ARG A 195 2.84 -5.64 -13.01
CA ARG A 195 2.53 -5.33 -14.41
C ARG A 195 2.09 -3.89 -14.54
N VAL A 196 2.96 -3.05 -15.07
CA VAL A 196 2.72 -1.62 -15.29
C VAL A 196 2.21 -1.40 -16.71
N THR A 197 0.92 -1.12 -16.88
CA THR A 197 0.25 -1.14 -18.19
C THR A 197 0.55 0.07 -19.07
N ASN A 198 1.02 1.17 -18.47
CA ASN A 198 1.32 2.42 -19.18
C ASN A 198 2.82 2.74 -19.26
N GLY A 199 3.68 1.83 -18.77
CA GLY A 199 5.13 1.96 -18.81
C GLY A 199 5.72 3.07 -17.92
N ARG A 200 4.99 3.61 -16.93
CA ARG A 200 5.49 4.67 -16.03
C ARG A 200 6.21 4.11 -14.79
N ALA A 201 7.45 4.53 -14.55
CA ALA A 201 8.36 3.91 -13.58
C ALA A 201 8.16 4.30 -12.10
N GLY A 202 7.72 5.53 -11.82
CA GLY A 202 7.64 6.07 -10.45
C GLY A 202 7.03 5.09 -9.45
N LEU A 203 7.78 4.79 -8.39
CA LEU A 203 7.47 3.83 -7.32
C LEU A 203 7.29 2.37 -7.75
N MET A 204 7.42 2.02 -9.03
CA MET A 204 7.34 0.63 -9.50
C MET A 204 8.69 -0.07 -9.30
N ARG A 205 9.77 0.67 -9.55
CA ARG A 205 11.14 0.28 -9.26
C ARG A 205 11.61 0.91 -7.95
N ILE A 206 11.98 0.07 -7.00
CA ILE A 206 12.48 0.51 -5.69
C ILE A 206 13.94 0.12 -5.46
N ASP A 207 14.59 -0.50 -6.45
CA ASP A 207 15.99 -0.92 -6.38
C ASP A 207 16.97 0.25 -6.18
N GLY A 208 16.59 1.44 -6.66
CA GLY A 208 17.33 2.68 -6.47
C GLY A 208 16.86 3.55 -5.29
N LEU A 209 15.89 3.10 -4.49
CA LEU A 209 15.19 3.94 -3.50
C LEU A 209 15.11 3.33 -2.11
N ALA A 210 14.65 2.09 -2.02
CA ALA A 210 14.37 1.42 -0.75
C ALA A 210 15.57 0.56 -0.34
N PRO A 211 16.08 0.64 0.90
CA PRO A 211 17.21 -0.17 1.36
C PRO A 211 16.84 -1.64 1.58
N TYR A 212 17.79 -2.55 1.39
CA TYR A 212 17.68 -4.00 1.58
C TYR A 212 16.39 -4.58 0.99
N SER A 213 15.99 -4.09 -0.18
CA SER A 213 14.69 -4.34 -0.79
C SER A 213 14.83 -5.11 -2.11
N ALA A 214 13.72 -5.64 -2.61
CA ALA A 214 13.72 -6.43 -3.83
C ALA A 214 12.64 -5.95 -4.81
N THR A 215 13.04 -5.73 -6.06
CA THR A 215 12.14 -5.58 -7.20
C THR A 215 12.36 -6.79 -8.12
N VAL A 216 11.36 -7.66 -8.26
CA VAL A 216 11.47 -8.91 -9.02
C VAL A 216 10.33 -9.01 -10.03
N GLY A 217 10.66 -9.01 -11.32
CA GLY A 217 9.69 -9.13 -12.41
C GLY A 217 8.74 -7.95 -12.52
N VAL A 218 9.30 -6.85 -12.99
CA VAL A 218 8.54 -5.68 -13.44
C VAL A 218 8.83 -5.53 -14.93
N ASN A 219 7.78 -5.32 -15.74
CA ASN A 219 7.96 -5.04 -17.17
C ASN A 219 8.69 -3.71 -17.40
N GLU A 220 9.15 -3.46 -18.62
CA GLU A 220 9.92 -2.25 -18.91
C GLU A 220 9.09 -1.00 -18.57
N VAL A 221 9.70 -0.10 -17.82
CA VAL A 221 9.14 1.19 -17.45
C VAL A 221 10.14 2.32 -17.72
N ARG A 222 9.64 3.54 -17.86
CA ARG A 222 10.42 4.74 -18.12
C ARG A 222 10.12 5.80 -17.08
N GLU A 223 11.15 6.57 -16.77
CA GLU A 223 11.05 7.73 -15.90
C GLU A 223 9.97 8.69 -16.41
N PHE A 224 9.24 9.28 -15.47
CA PHE A 224 8.27 10.34 -15.71
C PHE A 224 8.45 11.38 -14.60
N ASP A 225 7.97 12.61 -14.81
CA ASP A 225 7.86 13.83 -13.96
C ASP A 225 8.09 13.81 -12.42
N GLN A 226 8.22 12.67 -11.76
CA GLN A 226 8.71 12.48 -10.39
C GLN A 226 9.83 11.41 -10.41
N THR A 227 11.07 11.86 -10.24
CA THR A 227 12.24 11.01 -10.03
C THR A 227 12.69 11.18 -8.60
N ASP A 228 12.58 10.10 -7.83
CA ASP A 228 13.00 10.08 -6.42
C ASP A 228 14.47 9.69 -6.28
N VAL A 229 15.05 10.09 -5.16
CA VAL A 229 16.40 9.69 -4.74
C VAL A 229 16.31 9.13 -3.32
N PRO A 230 17.23 8.25 -2.89
CA PRO A 230 17.26 7.76 -1.52
C PRO A 230 17.29 8.90 -0.49
N ASP A 231 16.40 8.84 0.50
CA ASP A 231 16.37 9.78 1.65
C ASP A 231 17.37 9.38 2.76
N PHE A 232 18.34 8.52 2.48
CA PHE A 232 19.31 8.01 3.47
C PHE A 232 20.70 7.86 2.84
N THR A 233 21.73 7.83 3.70
CA THR A 233 23.12 7.62 3.29
C THR A 233 23.53 6.15 3.39
N GLY A 234 24.41 5.71 2.50
CA GLY A 234 24.94 4.34 2.50
C GLY A 234 24.42 3.50 1.33
N ASP A 235 24.84 2.25 1.32
CA ASP A 235 24.50 1.32 0.24
C ASP A 235 23.04 0.85 0.33
N LEU A 236 22.37 0.83 -0.82
CA LEU A 236 20.98 0.34 -0.90
C LEU A 236 20.88 -1.15 -0.59
N HIS A 237 21.87 -1.97 -0.96
CA HIS A 237 21.81 -3.44 -0.89
C HIS A 237 20.59 -4.08 -1.56
N SER A 238 19.86 -3.32 -2.37
CA SER A 238 18.65 -3.78 -3.03
C SER A 238 18.96 -4.59 -4.28
N ARG A 239 17.95 -5.32 -4.74
CA ARG A 239 18.05 -6.21 -5.90
C ARG A 239 16.99 -5.86 -6.93
N LEU A 240 17.41 -5.88 -8.19
CA LEU A 240 16.54 -5.83 -9.35
C LEU A 240 16.75 -7.13 -10.13
N GLU A 241 15.70 -7.93 -10.25
CA GLU A 241 15.75 -9.21 -10.94
C GLU A 241 14.60 -9.31 -11.95
N LEU A 242 14.84 -10.00 -13.07
CA LEU A 242 13.83 -10.23 -14.12
C LEU A 242 13.16 -8.92 -14.63
N TYR A 243 13.90 -7.82 -14.63
CA TYR A 243 13.42 -6.54 -15.16
C TYR A 243 13.17 -6.61 -16.67
N GLY A 244 12.16 -5.89 -17.15
CA GLY A 244 11.75 -5.90 -18.56
C GLY A 244 10.94 -7.13 -18.95
N THR A 245 10.65 -8.03 -18.01
CA THR A 245 9.88 -9.24 -18.27
C THR A 245 8.43 -9.09 -17.80
N THR A 246 7.52 -9.78 -18.48
CA THR A 246 6.12 -9.91 -18.08
C THR A 246 5.82 -11.40 -17.90
N ASP A 247 5.17 -11.76 -16.81
CA ASP A 247 4.73 -13.14 -16.52
C ASP A 247 5.85 -14.20 -16.45
N ALA A 248 7.11 -13.80 -16.31
CA ALA A 248 8.26 -14.71 -16.21
C ALA A 248 8.50 -15.22 -14.77
N VAL A 249 8.09 -14.46 -13.74
CA VAL A 249 8.40 -14.78 -12.34
C VAL A 249 7.68 -16.04 -11.87
N ARG A 250 8.41 -16.95 -11.23
CA ARG A 250 7.86 -18.15 -10.58
C ARG A 250 8.48 -18.27 -9.17
N PRO A 251 7.66 -18.39 -8.11
CA PRO A 251 6.19 -18.34 -8.09
C PRO A 251 5.63 -16.98 -8.54
N ARG A 252 4.40 -16.95 -9.08
CA ARG A 252 3.78 -15.69 -9.54
C ARG A 252 3.45 -14.74 -8.38
N ASN A 253 2.99 -15.31 -7.27
CA ASN A 253 2.60 -14.60 -6.07
C ASN A 253 3.51 -15.05 -4.93
N LEU A 254 4.29 -14.12 -4.37
CA LEU A 254 5.26 -14.43 -3.32
C LEU A 254 4.57 -14.86 -2.02
N HIS A 255 3.50 -14.16 -1.64
CA HIS A 255 2.76 -14.44 -0.42
C HIS A 255 2.13 -15.85 -0.44
N GLU A 256 1.50 -16.23 -1.54
CA GLU A 256 0.94 -17.58 -1.70
C GLU A 256 2.02 -18.66 -1.59
N ALA A 257 3.17 -18.45 -2.23
CA ALA A 257 4.28 -19.40 -2.15
C ALA A 257 4.87 -19.50 -0.75
N GLN A 258 4.95 -18.40 0.01
CA GLN A 258 5.36 -18.47 1.42
C GLN A 258 4.36 -19.26 2.26
N ARG A 259 3.05 -19.09 2.02
CA ARG A 259 2.02 -19.86 2.72
C ARG A 259 2.08 -21.36 2.43
N THR A 260 2.51 -21.77 1.23
CA THR A 260 2.67 -23.20 0.93
C THR A 260 3.91 -23.81 1.58
N LEU A 261 4.95 -23.04 1.89
CA LEU A 261 6.12 -23.52 2.64
C LEU A 261 5.82 -23.81 4.12
N LEU A 262 4.76 -23.20 4.67
CA LEU A 262 4.34 -23.36 6.06
C LEU A 262 3.33 -24.51 6.26
N ARG A 263 2.94 -25.20 5.19
CA ARG A 263 2.07 -26.38 5.21
C ARG A 263 2.91 -27.65 5.14
#